data_AF-A0A524GWH2-F1
#
_entry.id   AF-A0A524GWH2-F1
#
_cell.length_a   1.000
_cell.length_b   1.000
_cell.length_c   1.000
_cell.angle_alpha   90.00
_cell.angle_beta   90.00
_cell.angle_gamma   90.00
#
_symmetry.space_group_name_H-M   'P 1'
#
loop_
_entity.id
_entity.type
_entity.pdbx_description
1 polymer ?
#
loop_
_entity_poly.entity_id
_entity_poly.type
_entity_poly.pdbx_seq_one_letter_code
_entity_poly.pdbx_strand_id
1 'polypeptide(L)' 'MMAGIQELLARMAPEAALEEIGTALKKLLPTVSEENRLNFVVNLIGGAGDDKVASMVHL' A
#
# COMPACT_ATOMS: atom_id res chain seq x y z
N MET A 1 -21.37 -10.42 -6.76
CA MET A 1 -20.48 -9.25 -6.90
C MET A 1 -19.23 -9.56 -6.11
N MET A 2 -18.04 -9.50 -6.70
CA MET A 2 -16.80 -9.68 -5.93
C MET A 2 -16.69 -8.48 -5.00
N ALA A 3 -16.80 -8.69 -3.69
CA ALA A 3 -16.55 -7.64 -2.72
C ALA A 3 -15.13 -7.11 -2.98
N GLY A 4 -15.01 -5.81 -3.26
CA GLY A 4 -13.70 -5.20 -3.39
C GLY A 4 -12.92 -5.37 -2.09
N ILE A 5 -11.59 -5.42 -2.16
CA ILE A 5 -10.71 -5.53 -0.98
C ILE A 5 -11.11 -4.50 0.10
N GLN A 6 -11.55 -3.31 -0.30
CA GLN A 6 -12.03 -2.27 0.62
C GLN A 6 -13.28 -2.67 1.42
N GLU A 7 -14.25 -3.35 0.81
CA GLU A 7 -15.47 -3.81 1.49
C GLU A 7 -15.18 -4.97 2.44
N LEU A 8 -14.22 -5.83 2.08
CA LEU A 8 -13.71 -6.87 2.97
C LEU A 8 -13.02 -6.27 4.19
N LEU A 9 -12.12 -5.31 4.00
CA LEU A 9 -11.40 -4.64 5.09
C LEU A 9 -12.36 -3.81 5.99
N ALA A 10 -13.38 -3.16 5.42
CA ALA A 10 -14.37 -2.39 6.18
C ALA A 10 -15.26 -3.24 7.11
N ARG A 11 -15.35 -4.54 6.84
CA ARG A 11 -16.09 -5.51 7.66
C ARG A 11 -15.25 -6.13 8.77
N MET A 12 -13.94 -5.87 8.79
CA MET A 12 -13.01 -6.41 9.77
C MET A 12 -12.73 -5.39 10.87
N ALA A 13 -12.31 -5.89 12.04
CA ALA A 13 -11.71 -5.03 13.04
C ALA A 13 -10.43 -4.39 12.45
N PRO A 14 -10.15 -3.10 12.71
CA PRO A 14 -9.00 -2.41 12.12
C PRO A 14 -7.66 -3.13 12.32
N GLU A 15 -7.48 -3.75 13.49
CA GLU A 15 -6.27 -4.52 13.83
C GLU A 15 -6.14 -5.79 12.97
N ALA A 16 -7.25 -6.51 12.77
CA ALA A 16 -7.29 -7.70 11.91
C ALA A 16 -7.09 -7.33 10.43
N ALA A 17 -7.64 -6.19 10.00
CA ALA A 17 -7.41 -5.66 8.66
C ALA A 17 -5.93 -5.32 8.43
N LEU A 18 -5.26 -4.71 9.40
CA LEU A 18 -3.82 -4.42 9.33
C LEU A 18 -2.96 -5.69 9.26
N GLU A 19 -3.30 -6.73 10.03
CA GLU A 19 -2.59 -8.00 10.01
C GLU A 19 -2.71 -8.70 8.63
N GLU A 20 -3.91 -8.72 8.07
CA GLU A 20 -4.16 -9.30 6.75
C GLU A 20 -3.46 -8.52 5.63
N ILE A 21 -3.49 -7.18 5.67
CA ILE A 21 -2.73 -6.33 4.74
C ILE A 21 -1.24 -6.61 4.86
N GLY A 22 -0.70 -6.68 6.07
CA GLY A 22 0.71 -6.99 6.32
C GLY A 22 1.10 -8.37 5.77
N THR A 23 0.24 -9.37 5.92
CA THR A 23 0.45 -10.72 5.37
C THR A 23 0.43 -10.73 3.85
N ALA A 24 -0.49 -10.00 3.22
CA ALA A 24 -0.53 -9.85 1.76
C ALA A 24 0.73 -9.12 1.24
N LEU A 25 1.14 -8.03 1.90
CA LEU A 25 2.32 -7.25 1.51
C LEU A 25 3.62 -8.07 1.62
N LYS A 26 3.78 -8.89 2.66
CA LYS A 26 4.95 -9.79 2.80
C LYS A 26 5.09 -10.77 1.62
N LYS A 27 3.98 -11.15 0.98
CA LYS A 27 3.97 -12.03 -0.19
C LYS A 27 4.21 -11.27 -1.49
N LEU A 28 3.67 -10.06 -1.60
CA LEU A 28 3.74 -9.23 -2.81
C LEU A 28 5.06 -8.48 -2.96
N LEU A 29 5.60 -7.91 -1.87
CA LEU A 29 6.83 -7.11 -1.95
C LEU A 29 8.00 -7.87 -2.59
N PRO A 30 8.28 -9.15 -2.26
CA PRO A 30 9.37 -9.89 -2.88
C PRO A 30 9.22 -10.11 -4.39
N THR A 31 7.99 -10.07 -4.94
CA THR A 31 7.73 -10.27 -6.37
C THR A 31 7.87 -8.98 -7.18
N VAL A 32 8.14 -7.86 -6.52
CA VAL A 32 8.20 -6.53 -7.11
C VAL A 32 9.66 -6.07 -7.18
N SER A 33 10.02 -5.36 -8.25
CA SER A 33 11.34 -4.77 -8.43
C SER A 33 11.74 -3.90 -7.22
N GLU A 34 13.04 -3.82 -6.95
CA GLU A 34 13.57 -3.05 -5.81
C GLU A 34 13.14 -1.57 -5.83
N GLU A 35 13.19 -0.93 -6.99
CA GLU A 35 12.71 0.44 -7.20
C GLU A 35 11.23 0.62 -6.81
N ASN A 36 10.38 -0.31 -7.26
CA ASN A 36 8.95 -0.28 -6.98
C ASN A 36 8.65 -0.58 -5.50
N ARG A 37 9.43 -1.44 -4.85
CA ARG A 37 9.34 -1.66 -3.39
C ARG A 37 9.70 -0.39 -2.62
N LEU A 38 10.79 0.27 -2.99
CA LEU A 38 11.24 1.50 -2.34
C LEU A 38 10.18 2.61 -2.49
N ASN A 39 9.68 2.81 -3.71
CA ASN A 39 8.60 3.77 -4.00
C ASN A 39 7.33 3.45 -3.20
N PHE A 40 6.96 2.18 -3.07
CA PHE A 40 5.81 1.77 -2.26
C PHE A 40 5.99 2.13 -0.79
N VAL A 41 7.15 1.82 -0.19
CA VAL A 41 7.42 2.13 1.24
C VAL A 41 7.46 3.63 1.48
N VAL A 42 8.07 4.42 0.59
CA VAL A 42 8.11 5.88 0.67
C VAL A 42 6.70 6.47 0.60
N ASN A 43 5.85 5.98 -0.30
CA ASN A 43 4.46 6.44 -0.39
C ASN A 43 3.61 5.97 0.81
N LEU A 44 3.86 4.79 1.35
CA LEU A 44 3.13 4.24 2.50
C LEU A 44 3.46 5.01 3.81
N ILE A 45 4.73 5.35 4.02
CA ILE A 45 5.18 6.06 5.23
C ILE A 45 5.08 7.59 5.07
N GLY A 46 5.26 8.11 3.84
CA GLY A 46 5.16 9.53 3.53
C GLY A 46 3.74 10.03 3.26
N GLY A 47 2.78 9.14 3.02
CA GLY A 47 1.48 9.47 2.43
C GLY A 47 0.30 9.60 3.40
N ALA A 48 0.39 10.47 4.38
CA ALA A 48 -0.78 11.21 4.89
C ALA A 48 -0.58 12.73 4.83
N GLY A 49 0.50 13.19 4.19
CA GLY A 49 0.78 14.61 3.97
C GLY A 49 1.26 14.87 2.54
N ASP A 50 0.31 15.30 1.71
CA ASP A 50 0.55 16.32 0.67
C ASP A 50 1.38 15.92 -0.57
N ASP A 51 0.68 15.47 -1.62
CA ASP A 51 0.63 16.03 -2.99
C ASP A 51 1.92 16.43 -3.77
N LYS A 52 3.15 16.37 -3.22
CA LYS A 52 4.32 17.08 -3.79
C LYS A 52 5.38 16.23 -4.48
N VAL A 53 5.32 14.90 -4.39
CA VAL A 53 6.37 14.06 -5.01
C VAL A 53 6.10 13.79 -6.50
N ALA A 54 4.87 14.01 -6.98
CA ALA A 54 4.52 13.87 -8.39
C ALA A 54 5.18 14.93 -9.30
N SER A 55 5.71 16.03 -8.76
CA SER A 55 6.31 17.11 -9.57
C SER A 55 7.82 17.00 -9.82
N MET A 56 8.53 15.97 -9.32
CA MET A 56 9.99 15.84 -9.53
C MET A 56 10.40 14.86 -10.63
N VAL A 57 9.45 14.38 -11.43
CA VAL A 57 9.72 13.60 -12.66
C VAL A 57 9.16 14.34 -13.87
N HIS A 58 9.70 15.54 -14.13
CA HIS A 58 9.81 16.02 -15.51
C HIS A 58 11.30 15.96 -15.88
N LEU A 59 11.61 15.03 -16.78
CA LEU A 59 12.83 15.00 -17.58
C LEU A 59 12.89 16.22 -18.51
#